data_AF-C0E5W1-F1
#
_entry.id   AF-C0E5W1-F1
#
_cell.length_a   1.000
_cell.length_b   1.000
_cell.length_c   1.000
_cell.angle_alpha   90.00
_cell.angle_beta   90.00
_cell.angle_gamma   90.00
#
_symmetry.space_group_name_H-M   'P 1'
#
loop_
_entity.id
_entity.type
_entity.pdbx_description
1 polymer ?
#
loop_
_entity_poly.entity_id
_entity_poly.type
_entity_poly.pdbx_seq_one_letter_code
_entity_poly.pdbx_strand_id
1 'polypeptide(L)'
;MKKTWRTTDVLRILIVAVLAAAAAFGGYYLMSPTKNSDGKTTHASKADDGKSTKPGVASFTSADAGSCLTWQDSGTTITAFEQTDCGGPHRFEVSSREDLSTYPSSEFGAKAAMPNTTRQAQLREELCMDPTMKYLGGTFDPLGRYSVASILPPQAAWNAGDRTLLCGIQATDEAGKVITTNGKVAQQDQARIFGVGECVAVDGANSEKQIDCTQPHQLEVTQIVDLLQVFPNNTPSIEDQDNHLRTVCTQAAKDYIGGDDQLYKSTLQPLWATIPANSWDRGSHSVNCSLMFNDNGHLGTLAGSVKGQFTINGQPPAERPDRAPIVNPEALQSVQPKPQ
;
A
#
# COMPACT_ATOMS: atom_id res chain seq x y z
N MET A 1 -24.90 -11.00 -61.92
CA MET A 1 -24.76 -9.67 -61.28
C MET A 1 -25.14 -9.80 -59.80
N LYS A 2 -24.19 -9.43 -58.92
CA LYS A 2 -24.27 -8.96 -57.53
C LYS A 2 -24.99 -9.79 -56.44
N LYS A 3 -24.14 -10.30 -55.52
CA LYS A 3 -24.38 -10.63 -54.10
C LYS A 3 -25.10 -9.49 -53.36
N THR A 4 -25.87 -9.83 -52.31
CA THR A 4 -25.54 -9.51 -50.91
C THR A 4 -26.54 -10.16 -49.95
N TRP A 5 -26.03 -11.01 -49.07
CA TRP A 5 -26.68 -11.57 -47.89
C TRP A 5 -26.61 -10.52 -46.78
N ARG A 6 -27.75 -10.16 -46.18
CA ARG A 6 -27.82 -9.35 -44.95
C ARG A 6 -28.29 -10.27 -43.83
N THR A 7 -27.37 -10.65 -42.96
CA THR A 7 -27.65 -11.18 -41.63
C THR A 7 -27.13 -10.16 -40.62
N THR A 8 -27.98 -9.77 -39.68
CA THR A 8 -27.55 -9.08 -38.45
C THR A 8 -28.58 -9.40 -37.37
N ASP A 9 -28.45 -10.60 -36.81
CA ASP A 9 -28.97 -10.91 -35.48
C ASP A 9 -28.06 -10.18 -34.48
N VAL A 10 -28.55 -9.06 -33.95
CA VAL A 10 -27.88 -8.34 -32.85
C VAL A 10 -28.33 -9.01 -31.55
N LEU A 11 -27.50 -9.92 -31.06
CA LEU A 11 -27.61 -10.53 -29.74
C LEU A 11 -27.32 -9.45 -28.68
N ARG A 12 -28.33 -9.15 -27.86
CA ARG A 12 -28.20 -8.30 -26.66
C ARG A 12 -27.43 -9.09 -25.59
N ILE A 13 -26.22 -8.68 -25.24
CA ILE A 13 -25.49 -9.22 -24.10
C ILE A 13 -25.67 -8.25 -22.91
N LEU A 14 -26.17 -8.79 -21.81
CA LEU A 14 -26.40 -8.12 -20.54
C LEU A 14 -25.05 -7.76 -19.88
N ILE A 15 -24.92 -6.50 -19.44
CA ILE A 15 -23.81 -6.03 -18.61
C ILE A 15 -24.10 -6.45 -17.17
N VAL A 16 -23.23 -7.28 -16.58
CA VAL A 16 -23.21 -7.55 -15.13
C VAL A 16 -22.25 -6.55 -14.50
N ALA A 17 -22.80 -5.56 -13.79
CA ALA A 17 -22.02 -4.69 -12.93
C ALA A 17 -21.73 -5.44 -11.61
N VAL A 18 -20.49 -5.85 -11.40
CA VAL A 18 -20.02 -6.34 -10.10
C VAL A 18 -19.46 -5.14 -9.34
N LEU A 19 -20.23 -4.63 -8.38
CA LEU A 19 -19.74 -3.71 -7.36
C LEU A 19 -18.87 -4.50 -6.38
N ALA A 20 -17.56 -4.42 -6.53
CA ALA A 20 -16.61 -4.94 -5.55
C ALA A 20 -16.44 -3.92 -4.43
N ALA A 21 -17.22 -4.07 -3.35
CA ALA A 21 -16.89 -3.49 -2.06
C ALA A 21 -15.83 -4.40 -1.40
N ALA A 22 -14.56 -4.14 -1.69
CA ALA A 22 -13.45 -4.83 -1.01
C ALA A 22 -13.22 -4.16 0.36
N ALA A 23 -13.83 -4.72 1.39
CA ALA A 23 -13.45 -4.45 2.76
C ALA A 23 -12.14 -5.20 3.06
N ALA A 24 -11.00 -4.52 2.90
CA ALA A 24 -9.72 -5.01 3.42
C ALA A 24 -9.71 -4.80 4.95
N PHE A 25 -10.32 -5.73 5.68
CA PHE A 25 -10.25 -5.78 7.14
C PHE A 25 -8.85 -6.22 7.59
N GLY A 26 -7.93 -5.27 7.71
CA GLY A 26 -6.69 -5.43 8.48
C GLY A 26 -6.93 -5.19 9.97
N GLY A 27 -7.60 -6.11 10.65
CA GLY A 27 -7.72 -6.07 12.11
C GLY A 27 -6.47 -6.64 12.77
N TYR A 28 -5.59 -5.78 13.30
CA TYR A 28 -4.43 -6.26 14.08
C TYR A 28 -4.79 -6.54 15.52
N TYR A 29 -4.30 -7.69 15.97
CA TYR A 29 -4.28 -8.16 17.35
C TYR A 29 -3.35 -7.30 18.19
N LEU A 30 -3.88 -6.71 19.26
CA LEU A 30 -3.09 -6.31 20.42
C LEU A 30 -3.57 -7.15 21.60
N MET A 31 -2.84 -8.24 21.88
CA MET A 31 -2.97 -8.96 23.14
C MET A 31 -2.19 -8.20 24.21
N SER A 32 -2.89 -7.52 25.12
CA SER A 32 -2.31 -7.05 26.37
C SER A 32 -2.07 -8.25 27.31
N PRO A 33 -0.85 -8.54 27.78
CA PRO A 33 -0.65 -9.59 28.76
C PRO A 33 -1.10 -9.09 30.14
N THR A 34 -2.24 -9.57 30.63
CA THR A 34 -2.61 -9.45 32.04
C THR A 34 -1.79 -10.43 32.86
N LYS A 35 -0.74 -9.96 33.54
CA LYS A 35 -0.19 -10.69 34.70
C LYS A 35 -0.81 -10.12 35.97
N ASN A 36 -1.76 -10.87 36.52
CA ASN A 36 -2.15 -10.74 37.92
C ASN A 36 -0.97 -11.17 38.80
N SER A 37 -0.61 -10.33 39.75
CA SER A 37 0.20 -10.73 40.90
C SER A 37 -0.43 -10.10 42.13
N ASP A 38 -1.15 -10.93 42.88
CA ASP A 38 -1.57 -10.65 44.23
C ASP A 38 -0.34 -10.41 45.12
N GLY A 39 -0.36 -9.34 45.91
CA GLY A 39 0.78 -8.97 46.73
C GLY A 39 0.53 -7.83 47.71
N LYS A 40 -0.37 -8.08 48.68
CA LYS A 40 -0.33 -7.68 50.10
C LYS A 40 0.20 -6.28 50.48
N THR A 41 -0.68 -5.54 51.15
CA THR A 41 -0.47 -4.30 51.90
C THR A 41 0.63 -4.37 52.98
N THR A 42 1.46 -3.32 53.06
CA THR A 42 2.04 -2.81 54.32
C THR A 42 2.20 -1.28 54.25
N HIS A 43 1.75 -0.61 55.32
CA HIS A 43 1.92 0.83 55.55
C HIS A 43 3.32 1.17 56.07
N ALA A 44 3.88 2.31 55.65
CA ALA A 44 4.62 3.25 56.53
C ALA A 44 4.94 4.58 55.81
N SER A 45 4.67 5.68 56.50
CA SER A 45 4.86 7.07 56.07
C SER A 45 6.31 7.54 56.06
N LYS A 46 6.66 8.49 55.18
CA LYS A 46 7.37 9.75 55.50
C LYS A 46 7.44 10.68 54.29
N ALA A 47 7.26 11.97 54.56
CA ALA A 47 7.35 13.08 53.62
C ALA A 47 8.80 13.48 53.34
N ASP A 48 9.09 13.92 52.12
CA ASP A 48 10.01 15.03 51.86
C ASP A 48 9.72 15.68 50.50
N ASP A 49 9.91 17.00 50.49
CA ASP A 49 9.62 17.98 49.46
C ASP A 49 10.70 17.94 48.37
N GLY A 50 10.32 18.02 47.09
CA GLY A 50 11.29 17.84 46.02
C GLY A 50 10.71 17.98 44.63
N LYS A 51 10.34 19.22 44.29
CA LYS A 51 9.93 19.68 42.96
C LYS A 51 10.96 19.27 41.90
N SER A 52 10.64 18.23 41.13
CA SER A 52 11.18 18.02 39.80
C SER A 52 10.08 17.39 38.96
N THR A 53 9.33 18.26 38.28
CA THR A 53 8.35 17.87 37.28
C THR A 53 9.12 17.14 36.18
N LYS A 54 9.13 15.80 36.23
CA LYS A 54 9.40 15.00 35.04
C LYS A 54 8.48 15.54 33.95
N PRO A 55 8.95 15.77 32.71
CA PRO A 55 8.03 16.01 31.61
C PRO A 55 7.07 14.83 31.61
N GLY A 56 5.80 15.09 31.92
CA GLY A 56 4.76 14.10 31.73
C GLY A 56 4.86 13.69 30.27
N VAL A 57 4.96 12.38 30.02
CA VAL A 57 4.75 11.82 28.69
C VAL A 57 3.54 12.56 28.12
N ALA A 58 3.72 13.28 27.01
CA ALA A 58 2.63 14.00 26.37
C ALA A 58 1.49 12.99 26.24
N SER A 59 0.44 13.23 27.02
CA SER A 59 -0.66 12.31 27.14
C SER A 59 -1.23 12.10 25.74
N PHE A 60 -1.69 10.87 25.46
CA PHE A 60 -2.57 10.57 24.32
C PHE A 60 -3.59 11.71 24.05
N THR A 61 -3.99 12.43 25.10
CA THR A 61 -4.92 13.55 25.12
C THR A 61 -4.50 14.87 24.46
N SER A 62 -3.26 15.07 23.96
CA SER A 62 -2.89 16.34 23.29
C SER A 62 -2.76 16.25 21.78
N ALA A 63 -2.96 15.08 21.18
CA ALA A 63 -2.95 14.95 19.73
C ALA A 63 -4.28 15.42 19.16
N ASP A 64 -4.24 16.30 18.17
CA ASP A 64 -5.41 16.84 17.48
C ASP A 64 -5.20 16.73 15.96
N ALA A 65 -6.20 17.12 15.17
CA ALA A 65 -6.11 17.10 13.71
C ALA A 65 -4.83 17.80 13.22
N GLY A 66 -4.03 17.10 12.42
CA GLY A 66 -2.73 17.55 11.95
C GLY A 66 -1.53 17.09 12.80
N SER A 67 -1.72 16.49 13.97
CA SER A 67 -0.62 15.84 14.71
C SER A 67 -0.15 14.57 13.98
N CYS A 68 1.15 14.30 14.04
CA CYS A 68 1.73 13.03 13.60
C CYS A 68 2.26 12.24 14.80
N LEU A 69 2.00 10.95 14.81
CA LEU A 69 2.30 10.07 15.94
C LEU A 69 3.29 9.00 15.51
N THR A 70 4.15 8.64 16.44
CA THR A 70 5.11 7.54 16.27
C THR A 70 5.18 6.70 17.53
N TRP A 71 5.71 5.50 17.39
CA TRP A 71 5.94 4.56 18.47
C TRP A 71 6.97 3.50 18.08
N GLN A 72 7.49 2.83 19.10
CA GLN A 72 8.27 1.61 18.95
C GLN A 72 7.35 0.40 19.00
N ASP A 73 7.56 -0.53 18.07
CA ASP A 73 6.79 -1.77 17.95
C ASP A 73 7.75 -2.96 17.91
N SER A 74 7.78 -3.73 18.99
CA SER A 74 8.57 -4.96 19.11
C SER A 74 7.85 -6.21 18.59
N GLY A 75 6.66 -6.07 18.00
CA GLY A 75 5.77 -7.13 17.56
C GLY A 75 4.87 -7.69 18.65
N THR A 76 5.24 -7.53 19.92
CA THR A 76 4.42 -7.96 21.08
C THR A 76 4.01 -6.81 21.99
N THR A 77 4.66 -5.65 21.87
CA THR A 77 4.37 -4.50 22.72
C THR A 77 4.65 -3.20 21.95
N ILE A 78 3.76 -2.23 22.15
CA ILE A 78 3.95 -0.86 21.69
C ILE A 78 4.46 -0.03 22.87
N THR A 79 5.55 0.71 22.64
CA THR A 79 6.17 1.61 23.63
C THR A 79 6.52 2.95 23.00
N ALA A 80 6.89 3.94 23.82
CA ALA A 80 7.33 5.26 23.36
C ALA A 80 6.36 5.93 22.38
N PHE A 81 5.05 5.84 22.68
CA PHE A 81 4.03 6.53 21.90
C PHE A 81 4.12 8.03 22.15
N GLU A 82 4.33 8.80 21.09
CA GLU A 82 4.52 10.26 21.18
C GLU A 82 4.11 10.98 19.89
N GLN A 83 3.93 12.29 19.99
CA GLN A 83 3.84 13.16 18.81
C GLN A 83 5.23 13.41 18.25
N THR A 84 5.33 13.50 16.92
CA THR A 84 6.57 13.82 16.19
C THR A 84 6.27 14.78 15.04
N ASP A 85 7.32 15.34 14.44
CA ASP A 85 7.21 16.17 13.25
C ASP A 85 6.71 15.34 12.05
N CYS A 86 5.71 15.87 11.35
CA CYS A 86 5.14 15.19 10.18
C CYS A 86 6.09 15.16 8.98
N GLY A 87 7.05 16.08 8.88
CA GLY A 87 8.09 16.04 7.86
C GLY A 87 9.07 14.89 8.07
N GLY A 88 9.18 14.40 9.31
CA GLY A 88 9.99 13.26 9.68
C GLY A 88 9.24 11.92 9.72
N PRO A 89 9.95 10.86 10.13
CA PRO A 89 9.40 9.51 10.18
C PRO A 89 8.31 9.39 11.26
N HIS A 90 7.09 9.05 10.85
CA HIS A 90 5.94 8.84 11.73
C HIS A 90 5.03 7.72 11.20
N ARG A 91 4.12 7.22 12.03
CA ARG A 91 3.28 6.03 11.72
C ARG A 91 1.82 6.34 11.50
N PHE A 92 1.35 7.45 12.06
CA PHE A 92 -0.06 7.83 12.01
C PHE A 92 -0.20 9.33 11.92
N GLU A 93 -1.06 9.80 11.02
CA GLU A 93 -1.42 11.21 10.91
C GLU A 93 -2.87 11.40 11.38
N VAL A 94 -3.07 12.19 12.42
CA VAL A 94 -4.38 12.43 13.02
C VAL A 94 -5.21 13.34 12.10
N SER A 95 -6.39 12.89 11.71
CA SER A 95 -7.34 13.67 10.91
C SER A 95 -8.45 14.30 11.75
N SER A 96 -8.90 13.60 12.79
CA SER A 96 -9.85 14.12 13.77
C SER A 96 -9.69 13.47 15.13
N ARG A 97 -10.28 14.13 16.12
CA ARG A 97 -10.35 13.68 17.50
C ARG A 97 -11.81 13.59 17.89
N GLU A 98 -12.30 12.37 18.09
CA GLU A 98 -13.67 12.11 18.50
C GLU A 98 -13.74 11.90 20.01
N ASP A 99 -14.77 12.44 20.65
CA ASP A 99 -15.07 12.19 22.06
C ASP A 99 -16.21 11.19 22.16
N LEU A 100 -15.88 9.93 22.50
CA LEU A 100 -16.90 8.88 22.61
C LEU A 100 -17.88 9.14 23.77
N SER A 101 -17.55 10.01 24.73
CA SER A 101 -18.45 10.34 25.84
C SER A 101 -19.66 11.17 25.43
N THR A 102 -19.62 11.83 24.26
CA THR A 102 -20.74 12.63 23.75
C THR A 102 -21.83 11.78 23.10
N TYR A 103 -21.56 10.50 22.81
CA TYR A 103 -22.54 9.61 22.19
C TYR A 103 -23.50 9.09 23.27
N PRO A 104 -24.82 9.30 23.12
CA PRO A 104 -25.81 8.97 24.14
C PRO A 104 -26.04 7.46 24.21
N SER A 105 -25.08 6.73 24.77
CA SER A 105 -25.17 5.29 25.01
C SER A 105 -24.40 4.89 26.26
N SER A 106 -24.82 3.80 26.89
CA SER A 106 -24.04 3.18 27.97
C SER A 106 -22.73 2.56 27.48
N GLU A 107 -22.53 2.46 26.17
CA GLU A 107 -21.39 1.80 25.52
C GLU A 107 -20.05 2.43 25.93
N PHE A 108 -20.02 3.74 26.14
CA PHE A 108 -18.80 4.48 26.49
C PHE A 108 -18.89 5.16 27.86
N GLY A 109 -19.82 4.73 28.70
CA GLY A 109 -20.01 5.28 30.04
C GLY A 109 -18.76 5.14 30.94
N ALA A 110 -18.75 5.82 32.09
CA ALA A 110 -17.60 5.89 32.99
C ALA A 110 -17.06 4.51 33.44
N LYS A 111 -17.91 3.48 33.49
CA LYS A 111 -17.56 2.10 33.88
C LYS A 111 -17.54 1.11 32.71
N ALA A 112 -17.73 1.58 31.48
CA ALA A 112 -17.75 0.72 30.31
C ALA A 112 -16.36 0.10 30.06
N ALA A 113 -16.35 -1.13 29.57
CA ALA A 113 -15.12 -1.74 29.07
C ALA A 113 -14.65 -1.02 27.81
N MET A 114 -13.33 -1.05 27.56
CA MET A 114 -12.78 -0.53 26.31
C MET A 114 -13.29 -1.38 25.13
N PRO A 115 -13.64 -0.76 23.98
CA PRO A 115 -14.04 -1.50 22.80
C PRO A 115 -12.97 -2.53 22.43
N ASN A 116 -13.41 -3.73 22.07
CA ASN A 116 -12.53 -4.72 21.47
C ASN A 116 -12.19 -4.32 20.02
N THR A 117 -11.29 -5.07 19.39
CA THR A 117 -10.82 -4.81 18.03
C THR A 117 -11.95 -4.73 17.01
N THR A 118 -12.93 -5.63 17.09
CA THR A 118 -14.10 -5.63 16.20
C THR A 118 -14.91 -4.36 16.35
N ARG A 119 -15.18 -3.92 17.59
CA ARG A 119 -15.95 -2.69 17.81
C ARG A 119 -15.16 -1.44 17.45
N GLN A 120 -13.85 -1.41 17.71
CA GLN A 120 -12.98 -0.32 17.26
C GLN A 120 -12.98 -0.20 15.72
N ALA A 121 -13.00 -1.33 15.01
CA ALA A 121 -13.10 -1.32 13.55
C ALA A 121 -14.46 -0.77 13.07
N GLN A 122 -15.56 -1.05 13.77
CA GLN A 122 -16.87 -0.46 13.47
C GLN A 122 -16.89 1.04 13.76
N LEU A 123 -16.36 1.48 14.90
CA LEU A 123 -16.24 2.90 15.24
C LEU A 123 -15.41 3.67 14.22
N ARG A 124 -14.37 3.04 13.66
CA ARG A 124 -13.58 3.62 12.57
C ARG A 124 -14.44 3.87 11.32
N GLU A 125 -15.29 2.93 10.93
CA GLU A 125 -16.20 3.13 9.80
C GLU A 125 -17.27 4.19 10.11
N GLU A 126 -17.84 4.14 11.32
CA GLU A 126 -18.94 5.02 11.75
C GLU A 126 -18.46 6.47 11.96
N LEU A 127 -17.27 6.67 12.53
CA LEU A 127 -16.84 7.96 13.05
C LEU A 127 -15.61 8.54 12.34
N CYS A 128 -14.74 7.71 11.75
CA CYS A 128 -13.46 8.20 11.22
C CYS A 128 -13.44 8.46 9.72
N MET A 129 -14.26 7.79 8.91
CA MET A 129 -14.19 7.91 7.45
C MET A 129 -14.45 9.35 6.97
N ASP A 130 -15.62 9.89 7.26
CA ASP A 130 -16.04 11.22 6.81
C ASP A 130 -15.10 12.36 7.27
N PRO A 131 -14.71 12.47 8.56
CA PRO A 131 -13.80 13.54 8.96
C PRO A 131 -12.41 13.36 8.35
N THR A 132 -11.95 12.12 8.11
CA THR A 132 -10.68 11.86 7.43
C THR A 132 -10.71 12.29 5.97
N MET A 133 -11.79 11.97 5.24
CA MET A 133 -11.97 12.42 3.86
C MET A 133 -12.00 13.95 3.77
N LYS A 134 -12.66 14.61 4.73
CA LYS A 134 -12.69 16.08 4.82
C LYS A 134 -11.29 16.66 5.11
N TYR A 135 -10.55 16.05 6.04
CA TYR A 135 -9.19 16.47 6.40
C TYR A 135 -8.23 16.40 5.21
N LEU A 136 -8.31 15.32 4.42
CA LEU A 136 -7.45 15.12 3.25
C LEU A 136 -7.84 15.96 2.03
N GLY A 137 -8.94 16.72 2.09
CA GLY A 137 -9.32 17.65 1.03
C GLY A 137 -9.57 17.00 -0.35
N GLY A 138 -9.93 15.71 -0.37
CA GLY A 138 -10.11 14.91 -1.59
C GLY A 138 -8.95 13.98 -1.92
N THR A 139 -7.80 14.11 -1.25
CA THR A 139 -6.61 13.26 -1.47
C THR A 139 -6.65 12.00 -0.61
N PHE A 140 -7.49 11.04 -1.01
CA PHE A 140 -7.51 9.70 -0.42
C PHE A 140 -7.91 8.67 -1.47
N ASP A 141 -6.95 7.90 -1.95
CA ASP A 141 -7.21 6.79 -2.86
C ASP A 141 -7.50 5.51 -2.07
N PRO A 142 -8.74 4.96 -2.09
CA PRO A 142 -9.08 3.72 -1.40
C PRO A 142 -8.37 2.49 -2.00
N LEU A 143 -7.82 2.62 -3.23
CA LEU A 143 -6.99 1.59 -3.86
C LEU A 143 -5.49 1.79 -3.56
N GLY A 144 -5.14 2.87 -2.85
CA GLY A 144 -3.77 3.27 -2.58
C GLY A 144 -3.09 2.54 -1.43
N ARG A 145 -1.95 3.09 -1.00
CA ARG A 145 -1.12 2.56 0.09
C ARG A 145 -1.64 2.91 1.49
N TYR A 146 -2.44 3.97 1.59
CA TYR A 146 -2.94 4.50 2.85
C TYR A 146 -4.31 3.95 3.21
N SER A 147 -4.58 3.83 4.51
CA SER A 147 -5.87 3.42 5.05
C SER A 147 -6.26 4.33 6.20
N VAL A 148 -7.57 4.58 6.34
CA VAL A 148 -8.10 5.24 7.53
C VAL A 148 -8.06 4.24 8.67
N ALA A 149 -7.59 4.70 9.83
CA ALA A 149 -7.42 3.93 11.05
C ALA A 149 -7.89 4.73 12.27
N SER A 150 -8.06 4.04 13.40
CA SER A 150 -8.44 4.67 14.66
C SER A 150 -7.57 4.17 15.81
N ILE A 151 -7.29 5.04 16.78
CA ILE A 151 -6.53 4.71 17.98
C ILE A 151 -7.40 5.05 19.20
N LEU A 152 -7.59 4.07 20.08
CA LEU A 152 -8.21 4.22 21.39
C LEU A 152 -7.16 4.61 22.44
N PRO A 153 -7.56 5.24 23.55
CA PRO A 153 -6.62 5.60 24.59
C PRO A 153 -6.09 4.30 25.24
N PRO A 154 -4.87 4.31 25.79
CA PRO A 154 -4.36 3.17 26.55
C PRO A 154 -5.33 2.77 27.68
N GLN A 155 -5.37 1.48 28.03
CA GLN A 155 -6.32 0.94 29.01
C GLN A 155 -6.34 1.72 30.34
N ALA A 156 -5.19 2.19 30.82
CA ALA A 156 -5.11 2.99 32.04
C ALA A 156 -5.83 4.35 31.91
N ALA A 157 -5.69 5.03 30.77
CA ALA A 157 -6.39 6.28 30.48
C ALA A 157 -7.89 6.05 30.27
N TRP A 158 -8.27 4.97 29.59
CA TRP A 158 -9.67 4.54 29.49
C TRP A 158 -10.29 4.33 30.88
N ASN A 159 -9.61 3.60 31.77
CA ASN A 159 -10.08 3.36 33.14
C ASN A 159 -10.16 4.65 33.97
N ALA A 160 -9.35 5.66 33.64
CA ALA A 160 -9.40 6.99 34.25
C ALA A 160 -10.48 7.91 33.64
N GLY A 161 -11.23 7.44 32.63
CA GLY A 161 -12.34 8.16 32.03
C GLY A 161 -12.04 8.78 30.66
N ASP A 162 -10.85 8.59 30.09
CA ASP A 162 -10.56 9.03 28.73
C ASP A 162 -11.41 8.24 27.73
N ARG A 163 -12.12 8.96 26.86
CA ARG A 163 -12.99 8.43 25.82
C ARG A 163 -12.62 8.97 24.44
N THR A 164 -11.40 9.49 24.30
CA THR A 164 -10.88 10.00 23.05
C THR A 164 -10.68 8.85 22.05
N LEU A 165 -11.24 8.96 20.85
CA LEU A 165 -10.89 8.13 19.70
C LEU A 165 -10.15 9.03 18.70
N LEU A 166 -8.87 8.77 18.47
CA LEU A 166 -8.13 9.44 17.41
C LEU A 166 -8.45 8.76 16.09
N CYS A 167 -8.97 9.53 15.15
CA CYS A 167 -9.13 9.12 13.77
C CYS A 167 -7.94 9.62 12.96
N GLY A 168 -7.51 8.87 11.96
CA GLY A 168 -6.36 9.26 11.17
C GLY A 168 -6.04 8.29 10.06
N ILE A 169 -4.85 8.48 9.49
CA ILE A 169 -4.38 7.75 8.33
C ILE A 169 -3.05 7.08 8.67
N GLN A 170 -2.88 5.85 8.16
CA GLN A 170 -1.64 5.10 8.26
C GLN A 170 -1.36 4.31 6.98
N ALA A 171 -0.12 3.88 6.81
CA ALA A 171 0.27 2.88 5.82
C ALA A 171 0.68 1.59 6.54
N THR A 172 0.53 0.46 5.87
CA THR A 172 0.90 -0.85 6.41
C THR A 172 1.72 -1.66 5.42
N ASP A 173 2.57 -2.56 5.94
CA ASP A 173 3.22 -3.60 5.13
C ASP A 173 2.25 -4.75 4.77
N GLU A 174 2.73 -5.81 4.12
CA GLU A 174 1.88 -6.94 3.71
C GLU A 174 1.36 -7.77 4.90
N ALA A 175 2.11 -7.76 5.99
CA ALA A 175 1.72 -8.31 7.27
C ALA A 175 0.90 -7.31 8.07
N GLY A 176 0.37 -6.28 7.40
CA GLY A 176 -0.49 -5.19 7.89
C GLY A 176 0.02 -4.44 9.12
N LYS A 177 1.30 -4.59 9.44
CA LYS A 177 1.95 -3.83 10.49
C LYS A 177 2.07 -2.39 10.02
N VAL A 178 1.79 -1.46 10.93
CA VAL A 178 1.89 -0.03 10.64
C VAL A 178 3.34 0.37 10.40
N ILE A 179 3.64 0.80 9.19
CA ILE A 179 4.98 1.21 8.79
C ILE A 179 5.19 2.71 8.98
N THR A 180 6.44 3.12 8.85
CA THR A 180 6.79 4.55 8.94
C THR A 180 6.59 5.21 7.59
N THR A 181 6.02 6.41 7.60
CA THR A 181 5.94 7.31 6.44
C THR A 181 6.58 8.64 6.79
N ASN A 182 6.84 9.47 5.78
CA ASN A 182 7.39 10.81 5.94
C ASN A 182 6.54 11.79 5.15
N GLY A 183 6.38 13.01 5.66
CA GLY A 183 5.54 14.03 5.06
C GLY A 183 4.04 13.79 5.29
N LYS A 184 3.26 14.84 5.07
CA LYS A 184 1.80 14.82 5.21
C LYS A 184 1.16 13.93 4.16
N VAL A 185 0.21 13.07 4.53
CA VAL A 185 -0.46 12.12 3.63
C VAL A 185 -1.04 12.80 2.40
N ALA A 186 -1.72 13.95 2.56
CA ALA A 186 -2.32 14.68 1.43
C ALA A 186 -1.30 15.26 0.42
N GLN A 187 0.00 15.22 0.74
CA GLN A 187 1.10 15.67 -0.10
C GLN A 187 1.96 14.51 -0.62
N GLN A 188 1.61 13.29 -0.26
CA GLN A 188 2.31 12.08 -0.66
C GLN A 188 1.57 11.41 -1.80
N ASP A 189 2.33 10.74 -2.67
CA ASP A 189 1.76 9.82 -3.63
C ASP A 189 0.93 8.76 -2.90
N GLN A 190 -0.33 8.61 -3.31
CA GLN A 190 -1.24 7.64 -2.74
C GLN A 190 -1.03 6.24 -3.31
N ALA A 191 -0.31 6.11 -4.43
CA ALA A 191 -0.14 4.84 -5.11
C ALA A 191 0.55 3.80 -4.22
N ARG A 192 0.05 2.56 -4.28
CA ARG A 192 0.75 1.40 -3.74
C ARG A 192 1.84 1.00 -4.71
N ILE A 193 3.09 1.07 -4.26
CA ILE A 193 4.27 0.84 -5.08
C ILE A 193 5.24 -0.04 -4.31
N PHE A 194 5.83 -0.98 -5.03
CA PHE A 194 6.90 -1.85 -4.54
C PHE A 194 8.25 -1.39 -5.11
N GLY A 195 9.31 -1.59 -4.35
CA GLY A 195 10.68 -1.23 -4.71
C GLY A 195 11.23 -2.04 -5.89
N VAL A 196 12.21 -1.47 -6.60
CA VAL A 196 12.90 -2.19 -7.69
C VAL A 196 13.60 -3.43 -7.14
N GLY A 197 13.32 -4.57 -7.76
CA GLY A 197 13.78 -5.90 -7.37
C GLY A 197 12.97 -6.58 -6.27
N GLU A 198 11.89 -5.95 -5.79
CA GLU A 198 10.94 -6.63 -4.92
C GLU A 198 10.05 -7.57 -5.74
N CYS A 199 9.78 -8.73 -5.16
CA CYS A 199 8.90 -9.74 -5.73
C CYS A 199 7.52 -9.61 -5.11
N VAL A 200 6.48 -9.67 -5.93
CA VAL A 200 5.09 -9.40 -5.53
C VAL A 200 4.22 -10.61 -5.83
N ALA A 201 3.60 -11.13 -4.78
CA ALA A 201 2.52 -12.10 -4.88
C ALA A 201 1.19 -11.38 -5.15
N VAL A 202 0.43 -11.90 -6.11
CA VAL A 202 -0.90 -11.42 -6.49
C VAL A 202 -1.90 -12.52 -6.18
N ASP A 203 -2.85 -12.26 -5.29
CA ASP A 203 -3.87 -13.24 -4.91
C ASP A 203 -5.08 -13.26 -5.86
N GLY A 204 -6.02 -14.18 -5.63
CA GLY A 204 -7.22 -14.32 -6.46
C GLY A 204 -8.19 -13.13 -6.40
N ALA A 205 -7.98 -12.17 -5.49
CA ALA A 205 -8.72 -10.92 -5.42
C ALA A 205 -7.92 -9.75 -6.05
N ASN A 206 -6.80 -10.03 -6.73
CA ASN A 206 -5.83 -9.05 -7.24
C ASN A 206 -5.21 -8.17 -6.15
N SER A 207 -5.10 -8.69 -4.92
CA SER A 207 -4.35 -8.02 -3.87
C SER A 207 -2.87 -8.30 -4.03
N GLU A 208 -2.07 -7.25 -3.95
CA GLU A 208 -0.62 -7.30 -4.16
C GLU A 208 0.12 -7.23 -2.82
N LYS A 209 1.11 -8.11 -2.67
CA LYS A 209 1.94 -8.22 -1.47
C LYS A 209 3.38 -8.45 -1.87
N GLN A 210 4.33 -7.62 -1.40
CA GLN A 210 5.73 -8.00 -1.51
C GLN A 210 5.98 -9.31 -0.74
N ILE A 211 6.93 -10.09 -1.22
CA ILE A 211 7.35 -11.34 -0.59
C ILE A 211 8.83 -11.56 -0.90
N ASP A 212 9.49 -12.41 -0.13
CA ASP A 212 10.84 -12.87 -0.47
C ASP A 212 10.80 -13.58 -1.83
N CYS A 213 11.70 -13.22 -2.76
CA CYS A 213 11.70 -13.77 -4.12
C CYS A 213 11.86 -15.28 -4.19
N THR A 214 12.37 -15.95 -3.15
CA THR A 214 12.42 -17.42 -3.09
C THR A 214 11.03 -18.05 -2.89
N GLN A 215 10.07 -17.26 -2.41
CA GLN A 215 8.67 -17.68 -2.30
C GLN A 215 7.94 -17.53 -3.64
N PRO A 216 6.85 -18.29 -3.85
CA PRO A 216 5.98 -18.14 -5.00
C PRO A 216 5.46 -16.69 -5.14
N HIS A 217 5.67 -16.08 -6.30
CA HIS A 217 5.22 -14.73 -6.62
C HIS A 217 4.84 -14.60 -8.10
N GLN A 218 4.18 -13.52 -8.51
CA GLN A 218 3.71 -13.33 -9.88
C GLN A 218 4.51 -12.27 -10.63
N LEU A 219 5.03 -11.28 -9.90
CA LEU A 219 5.69 -10.12 -10.46
C LEU A 219 7.06 -9.91 -9.80
N GLU A 220 8.07 -9.48 -10.57
CA GLU A 220 9.29 -8.87 -10.03
C GLU A 220 9.41 -7.45 -10.58
N VAL A 221 9.51 -6.45 -9.70
CA VAL A 221 9.51 -5.04 -10.09
C VAL A 221 10.84 -4.64 -10.72
N THR A 222 10.77 -4.00 -11.88
CA THR A 222 11.95 -3.55 -12.64
C THR A 222 12.18 -2.04 -12.54
N GLN A 223 11.11 -1.26 -12.41
CA GLN A 223 11.18 0.20 -12.30
C GLN A 223 9.90 0.76 -11.64
N ILE A 224 10.04 1.92 -11.00
CA ILE A 224 8.92 2.77 -10.59
C ILE A 224 8.88 3.97 -11.54
N VAL A 225 7.71 4.28 -12.08
CA VAL A 225 7.51 5.41 -12.98
C VAL A 225 6.57 6.42 -12.32
N ASP A 226 7.05 7.64 -12.14
CA ASP A 226 6.24 8.78 -11.71
C ASP A 226 5.57 9.42 -12.95
N LEU A 227 4.28 9.16 -13.12
CA LEU A 227 3.51 9.67 -14.26
C LEU A 227 3.20 11.16 -14.14
N LEU A 228 3.30 11.78 -12.97
CA LEU A 228 3.05 13.22 -12.81
C LEU A 228 4.11 14.06 -13.53
N GLN A 229 5.34 13.55 -13.65
CA GLN A 229 6.41 14.18 -14.44
C GLN A 229 6.13 14.16 -15.94
N VAL A 230 5.33 13.19 -16.39
CA VAL A 230 4.98 12.98 -17.80
C VAL A 230 3.70 13.73 -18.15
N PHE A 231 2.72 13.71 -17.24
CA PHE A 231 1.39 14.30 -17.42
C PHE A 231 1.09 15.33 -16.30
N PRO A 232 1.78 16.48 -16.26
CA PRO A 232 1.69 17.41 -15.12
C PRO A 232 0.41 18.25 -15.08
N ASN A 233 -0.30 18.37 -16.20
CA ASN A 233 -1.36 19.38 -16.36
C ASN A 233 -2.78 18.82 -16.34
N ASN A 234 -2.95 17.51 -16.52
CA ASN A 234 -4.26 16.89 -16.62
C ASN A 234 -4.19 15.40 -16.29
N THR A 235 -5.31 14.85 -15.84
CA THR A 235 -5.52 13.40 -15.71
C THR A 235 -5.35 12.76 -17.10
N PRO A 236 -4.36 11.87 -17.29
CA PRO A 236 -4.11 11.25 -18.59
C PRO A 236 -5.12 10.14 -18.87
N SER A 237 -5.44 9.93 -20.15
CA SER A 237 -6.26 8.79 -20.53
C SER A 237 -5.49 7.48 -20.30
N ILE A 238 -6.22 6.37 -20.14
CA ILE A 238 -5.60 5.03 -20.03
C ILE A 238 -4.74 4.73 -21.27
N GLU A 239 -5.15 5.18 -22.45
CA GLU A 239 -4.40 5.01 -23.69
C GLU A 239 -3.08 5.81 -23.70
N ASP A 240 -3.10 7.07 -23.22
CA ASP A 240 -1.88 7.88 -23.12
C ASP A 240 -0.88 7.26 -22.14
N GLN A 241 -1.37 6.80 -20.99
CA GLN A 241 -0.56 6.09 -20.00
C GLN A 241 0.05 4.82 -20.62
N ASP A 242 -0.77 3.99 -21.26
CA ASP A 242 -0.31 2.73 -21.86
C ASP A 242 0.73 2.96 -22.96
N ASN A 243 0.53 3.96 -23.83
CA ASN A 243 1.49 4.31 -24.87
C ASN A 243 2.85 4.72 -24.29
N HIS A 244 2.86 5.51 -23.21
CA HIS A 244 4.09 5.90 -22.53
C HIS A 244 4.75 4.71 -21.80
N LEU A 245 3.98 4.01 -20.97
CA LEU A 245 4.46 2.91 -20.13
C LEU A 245 4.95 1.73 -20.94
N ARG A 246 4.35 1.45 -22.10
CA ARG A 246 4.82 0.41 -23.02
C ARG A 246 6.29 0.60 -23.40
N THR A 247 6.69 1.81 -23.75
CA THR A 247 8.07 2.10 -24.12
C THR A 247 8.99 2.02 -22.89
N VAL A 248 8.62 2.72 -21.81
CA VAL A 248 9.48 2.83 -20.62
C VAL A 248 9.64 1.48 -19.90
N CYS A 249 8.55 0.76 -19.65
CA CYS A 249 8.60 -0.52 -18.95
C CYS A 249 9.21 -1.65 -19.79
N THR A 250 9.07 -1.61 -21.12
CA THR A 250 9.79 -2.56 -21.98
C THR A 250 11.30 -2.32 -21.92
N GLN A 251 11.74 -1.05 -21.90
CA GLN A 251 13.15 -0.74 -21.75
C GLN A 251 13.66 -1.12 -20.35
N ALA A 252 12.90 -0.79 -19.30
CA ALA A 252 13.21 -1.16 -17.92
C ALA A 252 13.40 -2.66 -17.75
N ALA A 253 12.53 -3.47 -18.34
CA ALA A 253 12.64 -4.92 -18.32
C ALA A 253 13.93 -5.42 -18.96
N LYS A 254 14.33 -4.88 -20.12
CA LYS A 254 15.59 -5.23 -20.79
C LYS A 254 16.78 -4.84 -19.92
N ASP A 255 16.81 -3.62 -19.43
CA ASP A 255 17.92 -3.12 -18.62
C ASP A 255 18.07 -3.91 -17.32
N TYR A 256 16.95 -4.28 -16.70
CA TYR A 256 16.92 -5.02 -15.45
C TYR A 256 17.44 -6.46 -15.58
N ILE A 257 17.06 -7.19 -16.64
CA ILE A 257 17.42 -8.60 -16.83
C ILE A 257 18.73 -8.81 -17.62
N GLY A 258 19.33 -7.74 -18.15
CA GLY A 258 20.63 -7.79 -18.84
C GLY A 258 20.54 -7.83 -20.37
N GLY A 259 19.45 -7.33 -20.96
CA GLY A 259 19.31 -7.05 -22.39
C GLY A 259 18.14 -7.77 -23.06
N ASP A 260 17.93 -7.44 -24.34
CA ASP A 260 16.82 -7.97 -25.14
C ASP A 260 16.86 -9.50 -25.28
N ASP A 261 18.06 -10.07 -25.46
CA ASP A 261 18.22 -11.52 -25.59
C ASP A 261 17.96 -12.27 -24.28
N GLN A 262 18.35 -11.69 -23.14
CA GLN A 262 18.04 -12.28 -21.84
C GLN A 262 16.54 -12.23 -21.57
N LEU A 263 15.88 -11.11 -21.87
CA LEU A 263 14.42 -11.00 -21.78
C LEU A 263 13.72 -12.06 -22.66
N TYR A 264 14.14 -12.19 -23.92
CA TYR A 264 13.57 -13.19 -24.82
C TYR A 264 13.76 -14.63 -24.35
N LYS A 265 14.95 -14.97 -23.84
CA LYS A 265 15.28 -16.31 -23.32
C LYS A 265 14.59 -16.61 -21.99
N SER A 266 14.31 -15.59 -21.18
CA SER A 266 13.58 -15.73 -19.92
C SER A 266 12.13 -16.18 -20.09
N THR A 267 11.55 -15.97 -21.28
CA THR A 267 10.11 -16.14 -21.59
C THR A 267 9.16 -15.21 -20.82
N LEU A 268 9.70 -14.32 -19.99
CA LEU A 268 8.93 -13.32 -19.27
C LEU A 268 8.56 -12.15 -20.17
N GLN A 269 7.56 -11.39 -19.73
CA GLN A 269 7.03 -10.23 -20.42
C GLN A 269 6.98 -9.05 -19.45
N PRO A 270 7.26 -7.82 -19.93
CA PRO A 270 7.00 -6.64 -19.13
C PRO A 270 5.50 -6.49 -18.88
N LEU A 271 5.13 -6.08 -17.68
CA LEU A 271 3.77 -5.72 -17.25
C LEU A 271 3.80 -4.36 -16.58
N TRP A 272 2.76 -3.58 -16.82
CA TRP A 272 2.47 -2.33 -16.12
C TRP A 272 0.96 -2.21 -15.95
N ALA A 273 0.54 -1.56 -14.87
CA ALA A 273 -0.82 -1.12 -14.70
C ALA A 273 -0.93 0.37 -15.04
N THR A 274 -2.11 0.78 -15.48
CA THR A 274 -2.49 2.19 -15.62
C THR A 274 -3.28 2.65 -14.41
N ILE A 275 -3.21 3.93 -14.08
CA ILE A 275 -3.95 4.55 -12.98
C ILE A 275 -5.33 5.00 -13.48
N PRO A 276 -6.44 4.50 -12.91
CA PRO A 276 -7.79 5.00 -13.19
C PRO A 276 -7.93 6.48 -12.82
N ALA A 277 -8.78 7.22 -13.55
CA ALA A 277 -8.98 8.66 -13.32
C ALA A 277 -9.35 9.00 -11.87
N ASN A 278 -10.18 8.18 -11.21
CA ASN A 278 -10.55 8.39 -9.82
C ASN A 278 -9.37 8.26 -8.85
N SER A 279 -8.44 7.34 -9.11
CA SER A 279 -7.21 7.18 -8.31
C SER A 279 -6.23 8.32 -8.56
N TRP A 280 -6.09 8.73 -9.83
CA TRP A 280 -5.29 9.89 -10.22
C TRP A 280 -5.75 11.16 -9.50
N ASP A 281 -7.04 11.48 -9.60
CA ASP A 281 -7.64 12.68 -9.00
C ASP A 281 -7.54 12.66 -7.46
N ARG A 282 -7.29 11.50 -6.86
CA ARG A 282 -7.10 11.29 -5.41
C ARG A 282 -5.64 11.28 -4.98
N GLY A 283 -4.69 11.45 -5.90
CA GLY A 283 -3.26 11.63 -5.60
C GLY A 283 -2.35 10.43 -5.91
N SER A 284 -2.86 9.38 -6.55
CA SER A 284 -2.02 8.27 -7.04
C SER A 284 -1.39 8.64 -8.38
N HIS A 285 -0.05 8.68 -8.44
CA HIS A 285 0.66 9.11 -9.65
C HIS A 285 1.82 8.21 -10.08
N SER A 286 2.24 7.26 -9.24
CA SER A 286 3.27 6.29 -9.60
C SER A 286 2.70 4.95 -10.04
N VAL A 287 3.45 4.22 -10.85
CA VAL A 287 3.16 2.82 -11.23
C VAL A 287 4.42 1.96 -11.18
N ASN A 288 4.25 0.66 -10.95
CA ASN A 288 5.31 -0.33 -11.12
C ASN A 288 5.37 -0.84 -12.57
N CYS A 289 6.58 -0.85 -13.14
CA CYS A 289 6.96 -1.75 -14.23
C CYS A 289 7.45 -3.06 -13.61
N SER A 290 7.00 -4.19 -14.13
CA SER A 290 7.35 -5.51 -13.60
C SER A 290 7.62 -6.52 -14.72
N LEU A 291 8.28 -7.62 -14.38
CA LEU A 291 8.35 -8.83 -15.20
C LEU A 291 7.33 -9.85 -14.69
N MET A 292 6.63 -10.50 -15.62
CA MET A 292 5.66 -11.55 -15.33
C MET A 292 5.68 -12.65 -16.40
N PHE A 293 5.05 -13.78 -16.10
CA PHE A 293 4.75 -14.81 -17.10
C PHE A 293 3.25 -14.84 -17.39
N ASN A 294 2.87 -14.79 -18.67
CA ASN A 294 1.48 -14.94 -19.09
C ASN A 294 1.15 -16.42 -19.29
N ASP A 295 0.44 -17.00 -18.34
CA ASP A 295 -0.07 -18.37 -18.38
C ASP A 295 -1.52 -18.36 -18.88
N ASN A 296 -1.69 -18.33 -20.19
CA ASN A 296 -2.99 -18.44 -20.86
C ASN A 296 -4.03 -17.41 -20.40
N GLY A 297 -3.60 -16.16 -20.15
CA GLY A 297 -4.45 -15.07 -19.66
C GLY A 297 -4.44 -14.90 -18.14
N HIS A 298 -3.67 -15.72 -17.42
CA HIS A 298 -3.41 -15.58 -16.00
C HIS A 298 -1.95 -15.28 -15.71
N LEU A 299 -1.65 -14.76 -14.52
CA LEU A 299 -0.26 -14.59 -14.08
C LEU A 299 0.30 -15.97 -13.65
N GLY A 300 1.40 -16.38 -14.29
CA GLY A 300 2.17 -17.54 -13.87
C GLY A 300 2.88 -17.32 -12.54
N THR A 301 3.32 -18.41 -11.94
CA THR A 301 4.04 -18.38 -10.65
C THR A 301 5.54 -18.48 -10.89
N LEU A 302 6.26 -17.47 -10.41
CA LEU A 302 7.71 -17.43 -10.36
C LEU A 302 8.21 -17.89 -8.99
N ALA A 303 9.41 -18.47 -8.95
CA ALA A 303 10.16 -18.70 -7.71
C ALA A 303 11.66 -18.52 -7.97
N GLY A 304 12.31 -17.69 -7.16
CA GLY A 304 13.64 -17.12 -7.42
C GLY A 304 13.56 -15.76 -8.13
N SER A 305 14.59 -14.93 -7.99
CA SER A 305 14.68 -13.65 -8.73
C SER A 305 15.11 -13.88 -10.17
N VAL A 306 14.55 -13.08 -11.09
CA VAL A 306 14.86 -13.09 -12.53
C VAL A 306 16.31 -12.68 -12.85
N LYS A 307 17.02 -12.04 -11.90
CA LYS A 307 18.46 -11.76 -12.01
C LYS A 307 19.33 -12.97 -11.66
N GLY A 308 18.74 -14.04 -11.14
CA GLY A 308 19.40 -15.27 -10.78
C GLY A 308 18.75 -16.50 -11.41
N GLN A 309 18.84 -17.62 -10.72
CA GLN A 309 18.08 -18.81 -11.09
C GLN A 309 16.63 -18.66 -10.62
N PHE A 310 15.69 -18.91 -11.52
CA PHE A 310 14.27 -18.90 -11.22
C PHE A 310 13.54 -20.01 -11.99
N THR A 311 12.32 -20.29 -11.54
CA THR A 311 11.39 -21.19 -12.23
C THR A 311 10.12 -20.46 -12.61
N ILE A 312 9.43 -20.96 -13.62
CA ILE A 312 8.10 -20.56 -14.06
C ILE A 312 7.20 -21.78 -13.91
N ASN A 313 6.17 -21.66 -13.09
CA ASN A 313 5.25 -22.76 -12.76
C ASN A 313 5.99 -24.05 -12.33
N GLY A 314 7.09 -23.87 -11.57
CA GLY A 314 7.92 -24.96 -11.05
C GLY A 314 8.86 -25.62 -12.07
N GLN A 315 8.92 -25.10 -13.30
CA GLN A 315 9.83 -25.56 -14.35
C GLN A 315 10.86 -24.48 -14.68
N PRO A 316 12.07 -24.83 -15.17
CA PRO A 316 12.97 -23.82 -15.73
C PRO A 316 12.29 -23.11 -16.93
N PRO A 317 12.69 -21.86 -17.24
CA PRO A 317 12.22 -21.19 -18.45
C PRO A 317 12.40 -22.07 -19.68
N ALA A 318 11.38 -22.10 -20.54
CA ALA A 318 11.42 -22.93 -21.73
C ALA A 318 12.55 -22.46 -22.67
N GLU A 319 13.33 -23.40 -23.19
CA GLU A 319 14.40 -23.06 -24.14
C GLU A 319 13.83 -22.37 -25.38
N ARG A 320 14.50 -21.29 -25.80
CA ARG A 320 14.13 -20.50 -26.96
C ARG A 320 15.24 -20.60 -28.01
N PRO A 321 14.91 -20.73 -29.30
CA PRO A 321 15.90 -20.72 -30.37
C PRO A 321 16.74 -19.44 -30.32
N ASP A 322 18.04 -19.55 -30.61
CA ASP A 322 18.85 -18.35 -30.77
C ASP A 322 18.31 -17.47 -31.90
N ARG A 323 18.14 -16.19 -31.63
CA ARG A 323 17.75 -15.20 -32.63
C ARG A 323 19.00 -14.68 -33.34
N ALA A 324 18.85 -14.32 -34.61
CA ALA A 324 19.87 -13.52 -35.28
C ALA A 324 20.04 -12.20 -34.51
N PRO A 325 21.28 -11.66 -34.41
CA PRO A 325 21.50 -10.37 -33.77
C PRO A 325 20.56 -9.33 -34.38
N ILE A 326 19.94 -8.49 -33.53
CA ILE A 326 19.17 -7.34 -34.02
C ILE A 326 20.17 -6.41 -34.71
N VAL A 327 20.23 -6.47 -36.03
CA VAL A 327 21.04 -5.56 -36.83
C VAL A 327 20.33 -4.22 -36.84
N ASN A 328 20.92 -3.22 -36.19
CA ASN A 328 20.45 -1.84 -36.33
C ASN A 328 20.63 -1.42 -37.80
N PRO A 329 19.53 -1.15 -38.55
CA PRO A 329 19.62 -0.75 -39.95
C PRO A 329 20.45 0.53 -40.15
N GLU A 330 20.43 1.44 -39.19
CA GLU A 330 21.15 2.71 -39.22
C GLU A 330 22.66 2.49 -39.00
N ALA A 331 23.03 1.53 -38.16
CA ALA A 331 24.43 1.14 -37.94
C ALA A 331 25.02 0.46 -39.19
N LEU A 332 24.24 -0.36 -39.90
CA LEU A 332 24.66 -0.98 -41.16
C LEU A 332 24.89 0.05 -42.28
N GLN A 333 24.13 1.14 -42.32
CA GLN A 333 24.30 2.21 -43.31
C GLN A 333 25.54 3.08 -43.03
N SER A 334 26.05 3.10 -41.80
CA SER A 334 27.24 3.86 -41.42
C SER A 334 28.57 3.18 -41.81
N VAL A 335 28.54 1.90 -42.21
CA VAL A 335 29.72 1.17 -42.65
C VAL A 335 29.97 1.46 -44.13
N GLN A 336 30.80 2.47 -44.43
CA GLN A 336 31.26 2.71 -45.79
C GLN A 336 32.19 1.58 -46.27
N PRO A 337 32.05 1.08 -47.51
CA PRO A 337 32.95 0.08 -48.06
C PRO A 337 34.38 0.64 -48.15
N LYS A 338 35.36 -0.15 -47.70
CA LYS A 338 36.78 0.17 -47.88
C LYS A 338 37.09 0.31 -49.38
N PRO A 339 37.79 1.37 -49.82
CA PRO A 339 38.24 1.48 -51.21
C PRO A 339 39.13 0.29 -51.57
N GLN A 340 38.88 -0.29 -52.74
CA GLN A 340 39.72 -1.32 -53.36
C GLN A 340 41.06 -0.75 -53.83
#